data_AF-A0A379KN55-F1
#
_entry.id   AF-A0A379KN55-F1
#
_cell.length_a   1.000
_cell.length_b   1.000
_cell.length_c   1.000
_cell.angle_alpha   90.00
_cell.angle_beta   90.00
_cell.angle_gamma   90.00
#
_symmetry.space_group_name_H-M   'P 1'
#
loop_
_entity.id
_entity.type
_entity.pdbx_description
1 polymer ?
#
loop_
_entity_poly.entity_id
_entity_poly.type
_entity_poly.pdbx_seq_one_letter_code
_entity_poly.pdbx_strand_id
1 'polypeptide(L)'
;MKRNYLAGAVLLLFATAASSADQGANAAAVPGTAKARNACLDEVAKITGMARNTLSVIEVLTSEAGIGVNIQVPGAQAPWSCLADANGKVQGASYTGSEGKL
;
A
#
# COMPACT_ATOMS: atom_id res chain seq x y z
N MET A 1 -39.47 17.82 44.78
CA MET A 1 -38.36 18.33 45.62
C MET A 1 -37.31 17.22 45.77
N LYS A 2 -36.03 17.56 45.52
CA LYS A 2 -34.79 16.99 46.11
C LYS A 2 -34.48 15.46 46.00
N ARG A 3 -33.62 15.16 45.01
CA ARG A 3 -32.33 14.41 45.04
C ARG A 3 -32.11 13.32 46.11
N ASN A 4 -31.81 12.08 45.65
CA ASN A 4 -30.50 11.42 45.82
C ASN A 4 -30.53 9.93 45.42
N TYR A 5 -29.74 9.53 44.41
CA TYR A 5 -29.07 8.22 44.38
C TYR A 5 -27.63 8.43 43.91
N LEU A 6 -26.71 8.16 44.83
CA LEU A 6 -25.29 7.93 44.59
C LEU A 6 -25.07 6.46 44.18
N ALA A 7 -23.90 6.21 43.60
CA ALA A 7 -23.29 4.92 43.26
C ALA A 7 -23.58 4.40 41.85
N GLY A 8 -22.50 4.31 41.07
CA GLY A 8 -22.52 3.69 39.74
C GLY A 8 -21.51 4.30 38.77
N ALA A 9 -20.29 4.60 39.24
CA ALA A 9 -19.18 4.78 38.34
C ALA A 9 -18.95 3.47 37.58
N VAL A 10 -18.89 3.54 36.25
CA VAL A 10 -17.90 2.94 35.34
C VAL A 10 -18.52 3.08 33.94
N LEU A 11 -18.38 4.28 33.37
CA LEU A 11 -18.48 4.42 31.91
C LEU A 11 -17.08 4.18 31.37
N LEU A 12 -16.83 2.99 30.84
CA LEU A 12 -15.64 2.65 30.07
C LEU A 12 -15.67 3.46 28.77
N LEU A 13 -15.08 4.66 28.80
CA LEU A 13 -14.73 5.41 27.61
C LEU A 13 -13.22 5.33 27.43
N PHE A 14 -12.74 4.22 26.87
CA PHE A 14 -11.45 4.25 26.21
C PHE A 14 -11.64 4.97 24.87
N ALA A 15 -11.48 6.29 24.89
CA ALA A 15 -11.22 7.05 23.68
C ALA A 15 -9.81 6.67 23.20
N THR A 16 -9.71 5.66 22.35
CA THR A 16 -8.52 5.46 21.54
C THR A 16 -8.47 6.60 20.55
N ALA A 17 -7.70 7.63 20.91
CA ALA A 17 -7.26 8.64 19.95
C ALA A 17 -6.58 7.89 18.80
N ALA A 18 -7.25 7.85 17.65
CA ALA A 18 -6.61 7.52 16.40
C ALA A 18 -5.56 8.61 16.18
N SER A 19 -4.33 8.31 16.54
CA SER A 19 -3.18 9.09 16.09
C SER A 19 -3.21 9.04 14.58
N SER A 20 -3.79 10.07 13.97
CA SER A 20 -3.46 10.46 12.61
C SER A 20 -1.99 10.83 12.65
N ALA A 21 -1.12 9.82 12.54
CA ALA A 21 0.27 10.03 12.24
C ALA A 21 0.28 10.65 10.85
N ASP A 22 0.36 11.98 10.89
CA ASP A 22 0.74 12.85 9.82
C ASP A 22 1.74 12.11 8.92
N GLN A 23 1.27 11.62 7.77
CA GLN A 23 2.12 11.02 6.73
C GLN A 23 2.85 12.16 6.00
N GLY A 24 3.50 13.02 6.77
CA GLY A 24 4.42 14.05 6.37
C GLY A 24 5.86 13.62 6.65
N ALA A 25 6.17 12.33 6.57
CA ALA A 25 7.55 11.90 6.51
C ALA A 25 8.07 12.30 5.13
N ASN A 26 8.81 13.40 5.07
CA ASN A 26 9.82 13.63 4.04
C ASN A 26 10.91 12.56 4.20
N ALA A 27 10.53 11.30 3.97
CA ALA A 27 11.41 10.17 3.90
C ALA A 27 12.34 10.48 2.74
N ALA A 28 13.64 10.64 3.02
CA ALA A 28 14.64 10.78 1.98
C ALA A 28 14.34 9.74 0.91
N ALA A 29 14.02 10.20 -0.30
CA ALA A 29 13.58 9.32 -1.37
C ALA A 29 14.68 8.28 -1.59
N VAL A 30 14.38 7.02 -1.29
CA VAL A 30 15.37 5.95 -1.41
C VAL A 30 15.80 5.89 -2.88
N PRO A 31 17.11 6.06 -3.18
CA PRO A 31 17.57 6.17 -4.56
C PRO A 31 17.12 4.96 -5.39
N GLY A 32 16.68 5.23 -6.62
CA GLY A 32 16.19 4.19 -7.55
C GLY A 32 14.72 3.78 -7.39
N THR A 33 14.07 4.08 -6.26
CA THR A 33 12.65 3.72 -6.05
C THR A 33 11.72 4.35 -7.07
N ALA A 34 11.95 5.60 -7.48
CA ALA A 34 11.16 6.25 -8.51
C ALA A 34 11.29 5.56 -9.88
N LYS A 35 12.49 5.09 -10.25
CA LYS A 35 12.72 4.37 -11.51
C LYS A 35 12.05 3.01 -11.49
N ALA A 36 12.24 2.23 -10.43
CA ALA A 36 11.58 0.95 -10.21
C ALA A 36 10.05 1.08 -10.22
N ARG A 37 9.50 2.04 -9.47
CA ARG A 37 8.06 2.36 -9.45
C ARG A 37 7.51 2.60 -10.84
N ASN A 38 8.18 3.46 -11.62
CA ASN A 38 7.74 3.82 -12.95
C ASN A 38 7.78 2.63 -13.92
N ALA A 39 8.88 1.87 -13.91
CA ALA A 39 9.03 0.69 -14.76
C ALA A 39 7.99 -0.40 -14.42
N CYS A 40 7.70 -0.59 -13.14
CA CYS A 40 6.66 -1.52 -12.70
C CYS A 40 5.25 -1.07 -13.13
N LEU A 41 4.95 0.22 -13.06
CA LEU A 41 3.68 0.75 -13.58
C LEU A 41 3.54 0.52 -15.09
N ASP A 42 4.62 0.73 -15.85
CA ASP A 42 4.63 0.49 -17.30
C ASP A 42 4.44 -0.99 -17.64
N GLU A 43 5.11 -1.89 -16.92
CA GLU A 43 4.99 -3.34 -17.16
C GLU A 43 3.59 -3.85 -16.79
N VAL A 44 3.03 -3.45 -15.65
CA VAL A 44 1.66 -3.86 -15.28
C VAL A 44 0.63 -3.28 -16.24
N ALA A 45 0.79 -2.03 -16.69
CA ALA A 45 -0.06 -1.44 -17.72
C ALA A 45 -0.03 -2.26 -19.02
N LYS A 46 1.17 -2.67 -19.45
CA LYS A 46 1.37 -3.51 -20.64
C LYS A 46 0.73 -4.89 -20.50
N ILE A 47 0.89 -5.56 -19.36
CA ILE A 47 0.33 -6.90 -19.14
C ILE A 47 -1.20 -6.87 -19.07
N THR A 48 -1.76 -5.85 -18.40
CA THR A 48 -3.21 -5.75 -18.15
C THR A 48 -3.98 -5.04 -19.25
N GLY A 49 -3.29 -4.35 -20.16
CA GLY A 49 -3.91 -3.48 -21.17
C GLY A 49 -4.53 -2.21 -20.60
N MET A 50 -4.28 -1.88 -19.33
CA MET A 50 -4.81 -0.69 -18.67
C MET A 50 -3.96 0.54 -18.96
N ALA A 51 -4.60 1.72 -18.97
CA ALA A 51 -3.87 2.97 -19.05
C ALA A 51 -3.06 3.19 -17.76
N ARG A 52 -1.78 3.56 -17.89
CA ARG A 52 -0.90 3.80 -16.74
C ARG A 52 -1.50 4.73 -15.69
N ASN A 53 -2.19 5.80 -16.12
CA ASN A 53 -2.82 6.78 -15.24
C ASN A 53 -4.00 6.22 -14.41
N THR A 54 -4.51 5.04 -14.76
CA THR A 54 -5.55 4.35 -13.98
C THR A 54 -4.98 3.40 -12.94
N LEU A 55 -3.66 3.12 -13.00
CA LEU A 55 -2.96 2.28 -12.06
C LEU A 55 -2.54 3.09 -10.84
N SER A 56 -2.60 2.49 -9.66
CA SER A 56 -2.20 3.13 -8.41
C SER A 56 -1.16 2.28 -7.68
N VAL A 57 -0.03 2.88 -7.34
CA VAL A 57 0.96 2.23 -6.47
C VAL A 57 0.46 2.34 -5.04
N ILE A 58 0.26 1.20 -4.39
CA ILE A 58 -0.19 1.13 -3.00
C ILE A 58 0.96 0.91 -2.03
N GLU A 59 2.08 0.34 -2.51
CA GLU A 59 3.25 0.08 -1.68
C GLU A 59 4.53 0.02 -2.53
N VAL A 60 5.64 0.47 -1.96
CA VAL A 60 6.99 0.28 -2.49
C VAL A 60 7.85 -0.27 -1.36
N LEU A 61 8.43 -1.44 -1.56
CA LEU A 61 9.26 -2.15 -0.59
C LEU A 61 10.67 -2.32 -1.15
N THR A 62 11.69 -1.96 -0.37
CA THR A 62 13.09 -2.19 -0.75
C THR A 62 13.65 -3.39 0.01
N SER A 63 14.38 -4.25 -0.67
CA SER A 63 15.01 -5.44 -0.10
C SER A 63 16.32 -5.76 -0.82
N GLU A 64 17.10 -6.70 -0.29
CA GLU A 64 18.33 -7.18 -0.95
C GLU A 64 18.08 -7.76 -2.35
N ALA A 65 16.86 -8.27 -2.60
CA ALA A 65 16.44 -8.76 -3.92
C ALA A 65 16.07 -7.66 -4.93
N GLY A 66 15.94 -6.40 -4.49
CA GLY A 66 15.52 -5.26 -5.32
C GLY A 66 14.38 -4.46 -4.71
N ILE A 67 13.62 -3.78 -5.56
CA ILE A 67 12.53 -2.88 -5.19
C ILE A 67 11.21 -3.50 -5.67
N GLY A 68 10.43 -3.99 -4.71
CA GLY A 68 9.07 -4.46 -4.90
C GLY A 68 8.08 -3.29 -4.98
N VAL A 69 7.11 -3.39 -5.88
CA VAL A 69 6.07 -2.38 -6.10
C VAL A 69 4.74 -3.10 -6.20
N ASN A 70 3.84 -2.83 -5.25
CA ASN A 70 2.48 -3.34 -5.30
C ASN A 70 1.57 -2.31 -5.97
N ILE A 71 0.85 -2.76 -7.00
CA ILE A 71 0.07 -1.91 -7.90
C ILE A 71 -1.38 -2.38 -7.89
N GLN A 72 -2.29 -1.49 -7.51
CA GLN A 72 -3.71 -1.68 -7.70
C GLN A 72 -4.08 -1.44 -9.16
N VAL A 73 -4.77 -2.41 -9.75
CA VAL A 73 -5.37 -2.34 -11.08
C VAL A 73 -6.89 -2.23 -10.92
N PRO A 74 -7.58 -1.33 -11.64
CA PRO A 74 -9.04 -1.24 -11.57
C PRO A 74 -9.72 -2.57 -11.92
N GLY A 75 -10.69 -3.00 -11.12
CA GLY A 75 -11.41 -4.25 -11.34
C GLY A 75 -10.66 -5.54 -10.95
N ALA A 76 -9.40 -5.44 -10.53
CA ALA A 76 -8.65 -6.57 -9.99
C ALA A 76 -9.03 -6.83 -8.52
N GLN A 77 -9.18 -8.09 -8.13
CA GLN A 77 -9.56 -8.48 -6.76
C GLN A 77 -8.37 -8.47 -5.78
N ALA A 78 -7.16 -8.32 -6.31
CA ALA A 78 -5.91 -8.23 -5.57
C ALA A 78 -4.91 -7.34 -6.33
N PRO A 79 -3.84 -6.85 -5.69
CA PRO A 79 -2.82 -6.09 -6.39
C PRO A 79 -1.97 -6.96 -7.32
N TRP A 80 -1.23 -6.29 -8.20
CA TRP A 80 -0.09 -6.87 -8.89
C TRP A 80 1.18 -6.58 -8.10
N SER A 81 2.02 -7.59 -7.90
CA SER A 81 3.36 -7.44 -7.35
C SER A 81 4.34 -7.38 -8.50
N CYS A 82 5.19 -6.35 -8.53
CA CYS A 82 6.27 -6.20 -9.50
C CYS A 82 7.60 -6.00 -8.79
N LEU A 83 8.64 -6.66 -9.27
CA LEU A 83 10.01 -6.51 -8.77
C LEU A 83 10.89 -5.86 -9.85
N ALA A 84 11.61 -4.81 -9.48
CA ALA A 84 12.60 -4.15 -10.35
C ALA A 84 13.87 -3.81 -9.57
N ASP A 85 14.98 -3.62 -10.26
CA ASP A 85 16.20 -3.08 -9.64
C ASP A 85 16.18 -1.54 -9.56
N ALA A 86 17.17 -0.93 -8.91
CA ALA A 86 17.28 0.52 -8.74
C ALA A 86 17.40 1.31 -10.07
N ASN A 87 17.81 0.65 -11.16
CA ASN A 87 17.84 1.24 -12.50
C ASN A 87 16.50 1.15 -13.24
N GLY A 88 15.51 0.44 -12.69
CA GLY A 88 14.19 0.25 -13.30
C GLY A 88 14.12 -0.92 -14.28
N LYS A 89 15.07 -1.86 -14.26
CA LYS A 89 14.93 -3.12 -15.00
C LYS A 89 13.96 -4.02 -14.24
N VAL A 90 12.81 -4.29 -14.87
CA VAL A 90 11.83 -5.23 -14.31
C VAL A 90 12.39 -6.66 -14.35
N GLN A 91 12.24 -7.34 -13.22
CA GLN A 91 12.62 -8.74 -13.02
C GLN A 91 11.41 -9.67 -13.14
N GLY A 92 10.21 -9.17 -12.82
CA GLY A 92 8.94 -9.86 -13.04
C GLY A 92 7.75 -9.07 -12.47
N ALA A 93 6.55 -9.38 -12.94
CA ALA A 93 5.29 -8.86 -12.42
C ALA A 93 4.21 -9.94 -12.43
N SER A 94 3.48 -10.09 -11.34
CA SER A 94 2.50 -11.17 -11.13
C SER A 94 1.27 -10.68 -10.37
N TYR A 95 0.09 -11.18 -10.75
CA TYR A 95 -1.14 -10.96 -10.00
C TYR A 95 -1.14 -11.79 -8.70
N THR A 96 -1.39 -11.15 -7.56
CA THR A 96 -1.29 -11.84 -6.25
C THR A 96 -2.57 -12.59 -5.87
N GLY A 97 -3.71 -12.30 -6.50
CA GLY A 97 -5.00 -12.88 -6.14
C GLY A 97 -5.20 -14.34 -6.57
N SER A 98 -4.25 -14.92 -7.29
CA SER A 98 -4.24 -16.35 -7.62
C SER A 98 -3.51 -17.19 -6.58
N GLU A 99 -2.78 -16.57 -5.65
CA GLU A 99 -2.13 -17.27 -4.54
C GLU A 99 -3.21 -17.80 -3.58
N GLY A 100 -3.55 -19.08 -3.67
CA GLY A 100 -4.49 -19.76 -2.77
C GLY A 100 -5.82 -20.23 -3.37
N LYS A 101 -6.05 -20.07 -4.69
CA LYS A 101 -7.11 -20.83 -5.38
C LYS A 101 -6.59 -22.25 -5.67
N LEU A 102 -6.74 -23.14 -4.69
CA LEU A 102 -6.65 -24.60 -4.87
C LEU A 102 -8.00 -25.15 -5.33
#